data_AF-A0A6G4AWV9-F1
#
_entry.id   AF-A0A6G4AWV9-F1
#
_cell.length_a   1.000
_cell.length_b   1.000
_cell.length_c   1.000
_cell.angle_alpha   90.00
_cell.angle_beta   90.00
_cell.angle_gamma   90.00
#
_symmetry.space_group_name_H-M   'P 1'
#
loop_
_entity.id
_entity.type
_entity.pdbx_description
1 polymer ?
#
loop_
_entity_poly.entity_id
_entity_poly.type
_entity_poly.pdbx_seq_one_letter_code
_entity_poly.pdbx_strand_id
1 'polypeptide(L)'
;MTVIDVLDETGRERQLADQITGMLEDTAELVSDITVLTPPSVLRIRLLSPKAWRAESMAYLRREIEASFTRSAPSPAEEAEARKAELAYRASTVASWWMVHGRTMLDSTGEPQTLIAPKALHHTGLRYASNELYRFVLHESVHQWQIATSRGAVVPIPILERDLNEPDRAVMHLVEGHADWVVQQVARRLFGSDKPSAAQLRPSWRYRGQTALIQWLARRVAQPDALEQAGSQMERICNEGLHWVESVVKGVGVIPFSKIWEDPWCVPTTDEITNVEKWFLRVGF
;
A
#
# COMPACT_ATOMS: atom_id res chain seq x y z
N MET A 1 17.67 -5.25 -15.00
CA MET A 1 16.51 -4.68 -15.70
C MET A 1 15.30 -5.47 -15.27
N THR A 2 14.26 -4.79 -14.81
CA THR A 2 13.01 -5.40 -14.32
C THR A 2 12.07 -5.67 -15.48
N VAL A 3 11.45 -6.84 -15.48
CA VAL A 3 10.42 -7.19 -16.47
C VAL A 3 9.10 -6.58 -16.02
N ILE A 4 8.43 -5.80 -16.87
CA ILE A 4 7.09 -5.27 -16.61
C ILE A 4 6.07 -6.28 -17.12
N ASP A 5 5.15 -6.70 -16.25
CA ASP A 5 4.15 -7.72 -16.54
C ASP A 5 2.76 -7.24 -16.09
N VAL A 6 2.00 -6.66 -17.03
CA VAL A 6 0.64 -6.17 -16.78
C VAL A 6 -0.39 -7.10 -17.44
N LEU A 7 -1.14 -7.82 -16.61
CA LEU A 7 -2.06 -8.87 -17.05
C LEU A 7 -3.52 -8.42 -16.99
N ASP A 8 -4.22 -8.37 -18.12
CA ASP A 8 -5.67 -8.21 -18.17
C ASP A 8 -6.41 -9.56 -18.03
N GLU A 9 -6.65 -9.98 -16.80
CA GLU A 9 -7.44 -11.19 -16.51
C GLU A 9 -8.96 -10.93 -16.54
N THR A 10 -9.38 -9.69 -16.79
CA THR A 10 -10.79 -9.38 -17.02
C THR A 10 -11.22 -9.69 -18.45
N GLY A 11 -10.26 -9.72 -19.39
CA GLY A 11 -10.48 -9.87 -20.83
C GLY A 11 -11.19 -8.68 -21.48
N ARG A 12 -11.28 -7.53 -20.80
CA ARG A 12 -12.05 -6.36 -21.23
C ARG A 12 -11.33 -5.03 -20.99
N GLU A 13 -10.14 -5.07 -20.41
CA GLU A 13 -9.42 -3.92 -19.87
C GLU A 13 -8.04 -3.77 -20.51
N ARG A 14 -7.85 -4.33 -21.72
CA ARG A 14 -6.61 -4.22 -22.50
C ARG A 14 -6.08 -2.79 -22.61
N GLN A 15 -6.95 -1.82 -22.92
CA GLN A 15 -6.51 -0.42 -23.02
C GLN A 15 -5.96 0.11 -21.69
N LEU A 16 -6.55 -0.28 -20.56
CA LEU A 16 -6.05 0.09 -19.24
C LEU A 16 -4.73 -0.63 -18.93
N ALA A 17 -4.58 -1.90 -19.32
CA ALA A 17 -3.33 -2.64 -19.18
C ALA A 17 -2.20 -2.01 -20.01
N ASP A 18 -2.46 -1.65 -21.27
CA ASP A 18 -1.51 -0.97 -22.15
C ASP A 18 -1.12 0.40 -21.56
N GLN A 19 -2.10 1.16 -21.05
CA GLN A 19 -1.86 2.44 -20.39
C GLN A 19 -0.96 2.28 -19.15
N ILE A 20 -1.26 1.32 -18.28
CA ILE A 20 -0.46 1.04 -17.08
C ILE A 20 0.95 0.59 -17.48
N THR A 21 1.09 -0.25 -18.51
CA THR A 21 2.40 -0.70 -19.01
C THR A 21 3.27 0.51 -19.37
N GLY A 22 2.74 1.46 -20.16
CA GLY A 22 3.47 2.68 -20.50
C GLY A 22 3.86 3.52 -19.26
N MET A 23 2.96 3.64 -18.27
CA MET A 23 3.28 4.34 -17.01
C MET A 23 4.45 3.68 -16.26
N LEU A 24 4.54 2.36 -16.27
CA LEU A 24 5.61 1.61 -15.61
C LEU A 24 6.92 1.69 -16.37
N GLU A 25 6.88 1.64 -17.71
CA GLU A 25 8.04 1.83 -18.57
C GLU A 25 8.68 3.20 -18.36
N ASP A 26 7.84 4.24 -18.20
CA ASP A 26 8.30 5.61 -17.93
C ASP A 26 8.94 5.77 -16.54
N THR A 27 8.59 4.93 -15.55
CA THR A 27 8.96 5.16 -14.13
C THR A 27 9.96 4.18 -13.55
N ALA A 28 10.08 2.96 -14.05
CA ALA A 28 10.83 1.90 -13.36
C ALA A 28 12.31 2.27 -13.09
N GLU A 29 12.97 2.89 -14.08
CA GLU A 29 14.34 3.38 -13.92
C GLU A 29 14.40 4.58 -12.98
N LEU A 30 13.49 5.55 -13.14
CA LEU A 30 13.39 6.73 -12.27
C LEU A 30 13.19 6.38 -10.79
N VAL A 31 12.36 5.38 -10.48
CA VAL A 31 12.14 4.90 -9.10
C VAL A 31 13.45 4.38 -8.52
N SER A 32 14.17 3.56 -9.28
CA SER A 32 15.46 3.01 -8.85
C SER A 32 16.50 4.10 -8.64
N ASP A 33 16.55 5.09 -9.54
CA ASP A 33 17.44 6.25 -9.44
C ASP A 33 17.12 7.16 -8.25
N ILE A 34 15.84 7.34 -7.92
CA ILE A 34 15.39 8.21 -6.83
C ILE A 34 15.62 7.57 -5.46
N THR A 35 15.46 6.25 -5.37
CA THR A 35 15.32 5.55 -4.07
C THR A 35 16.50 4.66 -3.72
N VAL A 36 17.30 4.25 -4.70
CA VAL A 36 18.34 3.21 -4.54
C VAL A 36 17.76 1.86 -4.08
N LEU A 37 16.45 1.67 -4.23
CA LEU A 37 15.80 0.38 -3.96
C LEU A 37 16.19 -0.65 -5.03
N THR A 38 16.30 -1.90 -4.61
CA THR A 38 16.45 -3.03 -5.53
C THR A 38 15.12 -3.27 -6.22
N PRO A 39 15.05 -3.19 -7.55
CA PRO A 39 13.80 -3.41 -8.25
C PRO A 39 13.43 -4.90 -8.22
N PRO A 40 12.14 -5.26 -8.22
CA PRO A 40 11.72 -6.65 -8.31
C PRO A 40 12.20 -7.25 -9.64
N SER A 41 12.35 -8.59 -9.69
CA SER A 41 12.70 -9.27 -10.94
C SER A 41 11.61 -9.07 -12.01
N VAL A 42 10.35 -9.12 -11.55
CA VAL A 42 9.14 -8.83 -12.33
C VAL A 42 8.31 -7.82 -11.55
N LEU A 43 7.99 -6.70 -12.18
CA LEU A 43 6.99 -5.76 -11.70
C LEU A 43 5.62 -6.19 -12.22
N ARG A 44 4.83 -6.86 -11.37
CA ARG A 44 3.59 -7.50 -11.80
C ARG A 44 2.36 -6.72 -11.37
N ILE A 45 1.51 -6.37 -12.34
CA ILE A 45 0.18 -5.80 -12.10
C ILE A 45 -0.88 -6.68 -12.75
N ARG A 46 -1.88 -7.10 -11.96
CA ARG A 46 -2.99 -7.92 -12.45
C ARG A 46 -4.30 -7.14 -12.38
N LEU A 47 -4.98 -7.01 -13.51
CA LEU A 47 -6.31 -6.42 -13.59
C LEU A 47 -7.36 -7.52 -13.40
N LEU A 48 -8.08 -7.45 -12.28
CA LEU A 48 -8.98 -8.50 -11.84
C LEU A 48 -10.44 -8.05 -11.82
N SER A 49 -11.34 -9.00 -12.12
CA SER A 49 -12.75 -8.81 -11.80
C SER A 49 -12.93 -8.69 -10.28
N PRO A 50 -13.96 -7.99 -9.78
CA PRO A 50 -14.22 -7.91 -8.32
C PRO A 50 -14.38 -9.28 -7.63
N LYS A 51 -14.77 -10.33 -8.37
CA LYS A 51 -14.84 -11.69 -7.82
C LYS A 51 -13.45 -12.27 -7.66
N ALA A 52 -12.61 -12.17 -8.69
CA ALA A 52 -11.24 -12.67 -8.67
C ALA A 52 -10.38 -11.90 -7.64
N TRP A 53 -10.47 -10.57 -7.61
CA TRP A 53 -9.74 -9.73 -6.66
C TRP A 53 -10.01 -10.13 -5.21
N ARG A 54 -11.28 -10.38 -4.85
CA ARG A 54 -11.65 -10.85 -3.51
C ARG A 54 -11.14 -12.25 -3.22
N ALA A 55 -11.19 -13.16 -4.20
CA ALA A 55 -10.68 -14.51 -4.03
C ALA A 55 -9.17 -14.51 -3.75
N GLU A 56 -8.41 -13.73 -4.52
CA GLU A 56 -6.97 -13.57 -4.35
C GLU A 56 -6.60 -12.91 -3.02
N SER A 57 -7.31 -11.84 -2.64
CA SER A 57 -7.09 -11.16 -1.34
C SER A 57 -7.35 -12.10 -0.16
N MET A 58 -8.38 -12.95 -0.24
CA MET A 58 -8.66 -13.96 0.78
C MET A 58 -7.63 -15.11 0.77
N ALA A 59 -7.13 -15.50 -0.40
CA ALA A 59 -6.08 -16.49 -0.51
C ALA A 59 -4.77 -15.99 0.11
N TYR A 60 -4.39 -14.73 -0.16
CA TYR A 60 -3.25 -14.07 0.47
C TYR A 60 -3.40 -14.02 2.00
N LEU A 61 -4.53 -13.53 2.50
CA LEU A 61 -4.81 -13.48 3.93
C LEU A 61 -4.62 -14.83 4.64
N ARG A 62 -5.10 -15.91 4.03
CA ARG A 62 -4.95 -17.26 4.60
C ARG A 62 -3.50 -17.71 4.63
N ARG A 63 -2.73 -17.45 3.56
CA ARG A 63 -1.29 -17.75 3.53
C ARG A 63 -0.55 -16.98 4.60
N GLU A 64 -0.84 -15.70 4.82
CA GLU A 64 -0.21 -14.88 5.85
C GLU A 64 -0.54 -15.36 7.27
N ILE A 65 -1.80 -15.74 7.51
CA ILE A 65 -2.21 -16.35 8.78
C ILE A 65 -1.48 -17.68 9.00
N GLU A 66 -1.42 -18.55 7.98
CA GLU A 66 -0.69 -19.82 8.04
C GLU A 66 0.82 -19.62 8.27
N ALA A 67 1.41 -18.63 7.59
CA ALA A 67 2.81 -18.22 7.74
C ALA A 67 3.12 -17.78 9.18
N SER A 68 2.16 -17.11 9.84
CA SER A 68 2.29 -16.67 11.23
C SER A 68 2.39 -17.85 12.22
N PHE A 69 2.00 -19.06 11.83
CA PHE A 69 2.02 -20.26 12.66
C PHE A 69 3.01 -21.33 12.16
N THR A 70 3.87 -21.03 11.19
CA THR A 70 4.77 -22.04 10.61
C THR A 70 5.82 -22.53 11.63
N ARG A 71 6.13 -21.72 12.66
CA ARG A 71 7.12 -22.07 13.70
C ARG A 71 6.53 -22.84 14.89
N SER A 72 5.21 -22.82 15.07
CA SER A 72 4.52 -23.50 16.19
C SER A 72 3.04 -23.65 15.93
N ALA A 73 2.45 -24.76 16.35
CA ALA A 73 1.00 -24.94 16.31
C ALA A 73 0.29 -23.83 17.11
N PRO A 74 -0.77 -23.21 16.57
CA PRO A 74 -1.49 -22.15 17.26
C PRO A 74 -2.18 -22.70 18.51
N SER A 75 -2.16 -21.93 19.59
CA SER A 75 -3.02 -22.17 20.73
C SER A 75 -4.50 -21.89 20.38
N PRO A 76 -5.48 -22.43 21.14
CA PRO A 76 -6.89 -22.15 20.89
C PRO A 76 -7.26 -20.66 20.87
N ALA A 77 -6.56 -19.82 21.64
CA ALA A 77 -6.75 -18.38 21.67
C ALA A 77 -6.26 -17.72 20.37
N GLU A 78 -5.09 -18.13 19.88
CA GLU A 78 -4.50 -17.63 18.63
C GLU A 78 -5.34 -18.04 17.42
N GLU A 79 -5.88 -19.25 17.41
CA GLU A 79 -6.84 -19.66 16.38
C GLU A 79 -8.10 -18.79 16.41
N ALA A 80 -8.61 -18.45 17.59
CA ALA A 80 -9.79 -17.61 17.72
C ALA A 80 -9.51 -16.19 17.21
N GLU A 81 -8.32 -15.66 17.45
CA GLU A 81 -7.87 -14.38 16.92
C GLU A 81 -7.71 -14.41 15.40
N ALA A 82 -7.05 -15.44 14.85
CA ALA A 82 -6.92 -15.64 13.41
C ALA A 82 -8.28 -15.71 12.72
N ARG A 83 -9.24 -16.46 13.30
CA ARG A 83 -10.64 -16.51 12.82
C ARG A 83 -11.30 -15.14 12.85
N LYS A 84 -11.10 -14.36 13.93
CA LYS A 84 -11.63 -12.99 14.05
C LYS A 84 -11.04 -12.07 12.98
N ALA A 85 -9.73 -12.14 12.75
CA ALA A 85 -9.04 -11.39 11.70
C ALA A 85 -9.57 -11.77 10.30
N GLU A 86 -9.75 -13.07 10.01
CA GLU A 86 -10.31 -13.53 8.73
C GLU A 86 -11.74 -12.99 8.52
N LEU A 87 -12.59 -13.07 9.55
CA LEU A 87 -13.97 -12.57 9.48
C LEU A 87 -14.02 -11.05 9.28
N ALA A 88 -13.21 -10.29 10.02
CA ALA A 88 -13.13 -8.84 9.90
C ALA A 88 -12.63 -8.43 8.50
N TYR A 89 -11.57 -9.06 8.01
CA TYR A 89 -11.02 -8.76 6.69
C TYR A 89 -12.00 -9.12 5.57
N ARG A 90 -12.69 -10.27 5.69
CA ARG A 90 -13.72 -10.69 4.72
C ARG A 90 -14.87 -9.70 4.69
N ALA A 91 -15.35 -9.26 5.86
CA ALA A 91 -16.42 -8.27 5.96
C ALA A 91 -16.00 -6.93 5.32
N SER A 92 -14.79 -6.45 5.65
CA SER A 92 -14.21 -5.25 5.05
C SER A 92 -14.12 -5.38 3.53
N THR A 93 -13.52 -6.46 3.03
CA THR A 93 -13.35 -6.75 1.60
C THR A 93 -14.69 -6.76 0.84
N VAL A 94 -15.76 -7.30 1.44
CA VAL A 94 -17.10 -7.26 0.83
C VAL A 94 -17.70 -5.86 0.84
N ALA A 95 -17.47 -5.09 1.90
CA ALA A 95 -18.01 -3.75 2.09
C ALA A 95 -17.24 -2.65 1.34
N SER A 96 -15.96 -2.87 1.00
CA SER A 96 -15.06 -1.82 0.51
C SER A 96 -14.45 -2.08 -0.86
N TRP A 97 -14.71 -3.22 -1.53
CA TRP A 97 -14.06 -3.54 -2.82
C TRP A 97 -14.28 -2.49 -3.92
N TRP A 98 -15.35 -1.70 -3.87
CA TRP A 98 -15.58 -0.62 -4.84
C TRP A 98 -14.83 0.68 -4.51
N MET A 99 -14.27 0.79 -3.30
CA MET A 99 -13.42 1.88 -2.81
C MET A 99 -11.93 1.53 -2.85
N VAL A 100 -11.58 0.25 -2.69
CA VAL A 100 -10.19 -0.22 -2.77
C VAL A 100 -9.86 -0.54 -4.23
N HIS A 101 -9.08 0.33 -4.87
CA HIS A 101 -8.77 0.24 -6.30
C HIS A 101 -7.67 -0.74 -6.64
N GLY A 102 -6.71 -0.89 -5.73
CA GLY A 102 -5.74 -1.94 -5.79
C GLY A 102 -5.07 -2.16 -4.44
N ARG A 103 -4.19 -3.15 -4.43
CA ARG A 103 -3.38 -3.50 -3.29
C ARG A 103 -2.19 -4.31 -3.75
N THR A 104 -1.05 -4.02 -3.15
CA THR A 104 0.17 -4.80 -3.32
C THR A 104 0.27 -5.88 -2.25
N MET A 105 0.62 -7.10 -2.66
CA MET A 105 0.68 -8.29 -1.81
C MET A 105 1.61 -9.35 -2.41
N LEU A 106 1.91 -10.41 -1.66
CA LEU A 106 2.66 -11.55 -2.18
C LEU A 106 1.75 -12.54 -2.93
N ASP A 107 2.24 -13.09 -4.03
CA ASP A 107 1.60 -14.20 -4.72
C ASP A 107 1.80 -15.55 -3.98
N SER A 108 1.39 -16.66 -4.59
CA SER A 108 1.55 -17.99 -3.98
C SER A 108 3.00 -18.48 -3.97
N THR A 109 3.89 -17.84 -4.72
CA THR A 109 5.33 -18.15 -4.78
C THR A 109 6.15 -17.23 -3.88
N GLY A 110 5.51 -16.23 -3.25
CA GLY A 110 6.18 -15.25 -2.39
C GLY A 110 6.71 -14.03 -3.13
N GLU A 111 6.39 -13.87 -4.42
CA GLU A 111 6.80 -12.71 -5.21
C GLU A 111 5.78 -11.57 -5.06
N PRO A 112 6.22 -10.30 -5.04
CA PRO A 112 5.30 -9.16 -4.96
C PRO A 112 4.47 -9.00 -6.24
N GLN A 113 3.21 -8.59 -6.07
CA GLN A 113 2.29 -8.24 -7.16
C GLN A 113 1.27 -7.21 -6.68
N THR A 114 0.79 -6.37 -7.60
CA THR A 114 -0.33 -5.46 -7.35
C THR A 114 -1.60 -6.00 -8.02
N LEU A 115 -2.67 -6.15 -7.26
CA LEU A 115 -3.98 -6.50 -7.77
C LEU A 115 -4.84 -5.25 -7.91
N ILE A 116 -5.25 -4.91 -9.12
CA ILE A 116 -6.12 -3.76 -9.40
C ILE A 116 -7.51 -4.25 -9.80
N ALA A 117 -8.55 -3.56 -9.31
CA ALA A 117 -9.93 -3.77 -9.71
C ALA A 117 -10.41 -2.63 -10.64
N PRO A 118 -10.41 -2.80 -11.98
CA PRO A 118 -10.78 -1.74 -12.93
C PRO A 118 -12.16 -1.12 -12.69
N LYS A 119 -13.10 -1.93 -12.18
CA LYS A 119 -14.43 -1.46 -11.81
C LYS A 119 -14.41 -0.50 -10.63
N ALA A 120 -13.52 -0.71 -9.65
CA ALA A 120 -13.35 0.21 -8.54
C ALA A 120 -12.73 1.53 -9.03
N LEU A 121 -11.71 1.47 -9.89
CA LEU A 121 -11.13 2.67 -10.54
C LEU A 121 -12.18 3.50 -11.29
N HIS A 122 -13.08 2.83 -12.01
CA HIS A 122 -14.22 3.50 -12.65
C HIS A 122 -15.15 4.16 -11.63
N HIS A 123 -15.44 3.48 -10.52
CA HIS A 123 -16.38 3.98 -9.52
C HIS A 123 -15.89 5.23 -8.79
N THR A 124 -14.59 5.35 -8.50
CA THR A 124 -14.02 6.57 -7.92
C THR A 124 -13.66 7.64 -8.93
N GLY A 125 -13.67 7.29 -10.22
CA GLY A 125 -13.27 8.19 -11.29
C GLY A 125 -11.76 8.23 -11.51
N LEU A 126 -10.98 7.46 -10.73
CA LEU A 126 -9.53 7.37 -10.88
C LEU A 126 -9.15 6.89 -12.28
N ARG A 127 -9.94 5.99 -12.87
CA ARG A 127 -9.77 5.48 -14.24
C ARG A 127 -9.60 6.60 -15.29
N TYR A 128 -10.23 7.74 -15.10
CA TYR A 128 -10.31 8.81 -16.10
C TYR A 128 -9.47 10.04 -15.72
N ALA A 129 -8.81 10.02 -14.57
CA ALA A 129 -7.93 11.08 -14.12
C ALA A 129 -6.48 10.62 -14.38
N SER A 130 -5.97 10.82 -15.60
CA SER A 130 -4.70 10.23 -16.05
C SER A 130 -3.54 10.45 -15.08
N ASN A 131 -3.40 11.67 -14.53
CA ASN A 131 -2.33 11.98 -13.57
C ASN A 131 -2.53 11.26 -12.23
N GLU A 132 -3.77 11.20 -11.72
CA GLU A 132 -4.05 10.51 -10.46
C GLU A 132 -3.92 8.99 -10.63
N LEU A 133 -4.34 8.43 -11.77
CA LEU A 133 -4.12 7.03 -12.10
C LEU A 133 -2.62 6.70 -12.15
N TYR A 134 -1.82 7.58 -12.78
CA TYR A 134 -0.37 7.46 -12.84
C TYR A 134 0.23 7.40 -11.43
N ARG A 135 -0.13 8.36 -10.57
CA ARG A 135 0.33 8.43 -9.18
C ARG A 135 -0.03 7.17 -8.41
N PHE A 136 -1.26 6.70 -8.55
CA PHE A 136 -1.72 5.47 -7.91
C PHE A 136 -0.95 4.23 -8.38
N VAL A 137 -0.77 4.07 -9.70
CA VAL A 137 -0.01 2.93 -10.26
C VAL A 137 1.44 2.96 -9.77
N LEU A 138 2.05 4.14 -9.75
CA LEU A 138 3.39 4.34 -9.23
C LEU A 138 3.48 4.01 -7.74
N HIS A 139 2.54 4.48 -6.92
CA HIS A 139 2.47 4.21 -5.48
C HIS A 139 2.49 2.71 -5.20
N GLU A 140 1.57 1.98 -5.82
CA GLU A 140 1.48 0.53 -5.67
C GLU A 140 2.73 -0.19 -6.18
N SER A 141 3.35 0.33 -7.23
CA SER A 141 4.60 -0.23 -7.75
C SER A 141 5.74 -0.06 -6.75
N VAL A 142 5.85 1.10 -6.07
CA VAL A 142 6.89 1.33 -5.05
C VAL A 142 6.80 0.30 -3.92
N HIS A 143 5.60 -0.15 -3.53
CA HIS A 143 5.47 -1.24 -2.56
C HIS A 143 6.13 -2.54 -3.02
N GLN A 144 6.12 -2.85 -4.32
CA GLN A 144 6.84 -4.02 -4.84
C GLN A 144 8.36 -3.86 -4.70
N TRP A 145 8.90 -2.66 -4.94
CA TRP A 145 10.32 -2.37 -4.69
C TRP A 145 10.68 -2.47 -3.20
N GLN A 146 9.82 -1.96 -2.32
CA GLN A 146 10.01 -2.06 -0.87
C GLN A 146 10.06 -3.54 -0.44
N ILE A 147 9.13 -4.37 -0.92
CA ILE A 147 9.10 -5.82 -0.65
C ILE A 147 10.38 -6.49 -1.19
N ALA A 148 10.74 -6.24 -2.45
CA ALA A 148 11.90 -6.86 -3.08
C ALA A 148 13.23 -6.48 -2.41
N THR A 149 13.37 -5.21 -2.01
CA THR A 149 14.55 -4.71 -1.28
C THR A 149 14.60 -5.28 0.12
N SER A 150 13.45 -5.35 0.80
CA SER A 150 13.42 -5.72 2.21
C SER A 150 13.66 -7.21 2.45
N ARG A 151 13.35 -8.08 1.49
CA ARG A 151 13.54 -9.54 1.60
C ARG A 151 12.96 -10.14 2.89
N GLY A 152 11.83 -9.58 3.35
CA GLY A 152 11.14 -10.01 4.56
C GLY A 152 11.65 -9.39 5.87
N ALA A 153 12.63 -8.48 5.84
CA ALA A 153 13.13 -7.82 7.05
C ALA A 153 12.09 -6.85 7.66
N VAL A 154 11.43 -6.05 6.82
CA VAL A 154 10.50 -4.97 7.22
C VAL A 154 9.12 -5.16 6.59
N VAL A 155 9.07 -5.56 5.32
CA VAL A 155 7.83 -5.81 4.57
C VAL A 155 7.86 -7.18 3.89
N PRO A 156 6.69 -7.82 3.67
CA PRO A 156 5.33 -7.33 3.92
C PRO A 156 4.98 -7.19 5.41
N ILE A 157 4.03 -6.30 5.73
CA ILE A 157 3.54 -6.11 7.10
C ILE A 157 2.71 -7.35 7.50
N PRO A 158 3.10 -8.08 8.55
CA PRO A 158 2.36 -9.27 8.99
C PRO A 158 0.92 -8.93 9.36
N ILE A 159 -0.01 -9.81 9.01
CA ILE A 159 -1.43 -9.63 9.37
C ILE A 159 -1.67 -9.89 10.86
N LEU A 160 -0.91 -10.81 11.44
CA LEU A 160 -0.88 -11.06 12.87
C LEU A 160 0.48 -10.60 13.40
N GLU A 161 0.47 -9.60 14.27
CA GLU A 161 1.68 -9.05 14.91
C GLU A 161 2.22 -10.05 15.96
N ARG A 162 2.83 -11.15 15.51
CA ARG A 162 3.29 -12.26 16.38
C ARG A 162 4.77 -12.23 16.73
N ASP A 163 5.58 -11.64 15.86
CA ASP A 163 7.05 -11.73 15.90
C ASP A 163 7.76 -10.40 16.21
N LEU A 164 7.01 -9.34 16.51
CA LEU A 164 7.61 -8.08 16.96
C LEU A 164 7.93 -8.20 18.45
N ASN A 165 9.15 -8.63 18.76
CA ASN A 165 9.75 -8.49 20.10
C ASN A 165 9.81 -7.01 20.56
N GLU A 166 9.44 -6.07 19.70
CA GLU A 166 9.32 -4.65 19.99
C GLU A 166 7.94 -4.16 19.55
N PRO A 167 6.97 -4.07 20.47
CA PRO A 167 5.73 -3.35 20.19
C PRO A 167 6.10 -1.89 19.89
N ASP A 168 5.45 -1.31 18.87
CA ASP A 168 5.52 0.12 18.49
C ASP A 168 6.34 0.51 17.24
N ARG A 169 6.73 -0.42 16.37
CA ARG A 169 7.33 -0.03 15.07
C ARG A 169 6.27 0.52 14.13
N ALA A 170 6.49 1.74 13.63
CA ALA A 170 5.58 2.46 12.76
C ALA A 170 5.76 2.06 11.28
N VAL A 171 5.79 0.75 10.99
CA VAL A 171 6.06 0.21 9.65
C VAL A 171 5.08 0.76 8.61
N MET A 172 3.80 0.86 8.94
CA MET A 172 2.79 1.40 8.01
C MET A 172 3.05 2.86 7.63
N HIS A 173 3.44 3.71 8.61
CA HIS A 173 3.79 5.11 8.35
C HIS A 173 5.00 5.19 7.41
N LEU A 174 6.03 4.40 7.68
CA LEU A 174 7.22 4.32 6.84
C LEU A 174 6.88 3.90 5.40
N VAL A 175 6.12 2.82 5.25
CA VAL A 175 5.80 2.19 3.96
C VAL A 175 4.97 3.13 3.08
N GLU A 176 3.87 3.64 3.60
CA GLU A 176 2.96 4.54 2.88
C GLU A 176 3.62 5.90 2.63
N GLY A 177 4.24 6.47 3.67
CA GLY A 177 4.93 7.76 3.56
C GLY A 177 6.07 7.77 2.55
N HIS A 178 6.85 6.68 2.49
CA HIS A 178 7.91 6.53 1.50
C HIS A 178 7.34 6.38 0.09
N ALA A 179 6.27 5.58 -0.10
CA ALA A 179 5.63 5.45 -1.40
C ALA A 179 5.12 6.82 -1.91
N ASP A 180 4.45 7.59 -1.05
CA ASP A 180 3.99 8.96 -1.36
C ASP A 180 5.16 9.90 -1.68
N TRP A 181 6.26 9.82 -0.91
CA TRP A 181 7.46 10.62 -1.16
C TRP A 181 8.04 10.34 -2.56
N VAL A 182 8.16 9.07 -2.95
CA VAL A 182 8.65 8.68 -4.29
C VAL A 182 7.71 9.19 -5.38
N VAL A 183 6.41 9.04 -5.19
CA VAL A 183 5.40 9.56 -6.13
C VAL A 183 5.58 11.07 -6.33
N GLN A 184 5.82 11.83 -5.26
CA GLN A 184 6.11 13.26 -5.38
C GLN A 184 7.40 13.54 -6.15
N GLN A 185 8.49 12.82 -5.86
CA GLN A 185 9.77 13.03 -6.55
C GLN A 185 9.65 12.73 -8.05
N VAL A 186 9.02 11.61 -8.42
CA VAL A 186 8.80 11.24 -9.83
C VAL A 186 7.87 12.25 -10.51
N ALA A 187 6.78 12.65 -9.86
CA ALA A 187 5.85 13.64 -10.41
C ALA A 187 6.53 14.99 -10.66
N ARG A 188 7.41 15.45 -9.77
CA ARG A 188 8.22 16.68 -10.00
C ARG A 188 9.13 16.54 -11.21
N ARG A 189 9.79 15.38 -11.39
CA ARG A 189 10.68 15.15 -12.55
C ARG A 189 9.94 15.08 -13.88
N LEU A 190 8.76 14.47 -13.91
CA LEU A 190 8.02 14.24 -15.15
C LEU A 190 7.05 15.36 -15.51
N PHE A 191 6.37 15.93 -14.52
CA PHE A 191 5.28 16.89 -14.74
C PHE A 191 5.60 18.30 -14.25
N GLY A 192 6.73 18.51 -13.57
CA GLY A 192 7.14 19.80 -13.02
C GLY A 192 6.35 20.27 -11.79
N SER A 193 5.28 19.57 -11.40
CA SER A 193 4.51 19.82 -10.17
C SER A 193 4.14 18.53 -9.47
N ASP A 194 4.12 18.53 -8.14
CA ASP A 194 3.74 17.39 -7.28
C ASP A 194 2.28 17.41 -6.82
N LYS A 195 1.55 18.51 -7.02
CA LYS A 195 0.22 18.70 -6.44
C LYS A 195 -0.78 17.69 -7.01
N PRO A 196 -1.40 16.84 -6.17
CA PRO A 196 -2.55 16.06 -6.59
C PRO A 196 -3.68 17.01 -6.99
N SER A 197 -4.35 16.71 -8.10
CA SER A 197 -5.49 17.47 -8.58
C SER A 197 -6.76 16.68 -8.28
N ALA A 198 -7.20 16.70 -7.01
CA ALA A 198 -8.46 16.09 -6.59
C ALA A 198 -9.68 16.59 -7.41
N ALA A 199 -9.57 17.80 -8.00
CA ALA A 199 -10.54 18.37 -8.94
C ALA A 199 -10.76 17.50 -10.21
N GLN A 200 -9.86 16.57 -10.51
CA GLN A 200 -9.97 15.67 -11.66
C GLN A 200 -10.78 14.42 -11.37
N LEU A 201 -10.93 14.02 -10.11
CA LEU A 201 -11.69 12.83 -9.76
C LEU A 201 -13.17 13.09 -9.96
N ARG A 202 -13.81 12.21 -10.75
CA ARG A 202 -15.26 12.25 -11.00
C ARG A 202 -15.90 10.94 -10.54
N PRO A 203 -16.20 10.78 -9.23
CA PRO A 203 -16.81 9.57 -8.74
C PRO A 203 -18.18 9.32 -9.37
N SER A 204 -18.47 8.05 -9.67
CA SER A 204 -19.76 7.63 -10.21
C SER A 204 -20.91 7.91 -9.23
N TRP A 205 -22.13 8.06 -9.74
CA TRP A 205 -23.31 8.25 -8.87
C TRP A 205 -23.49 7.09 -7.89
N ARG A 206 -23.22 5.85 -8.31
CA ARG A 206 -23.25 4.66 -7.44
C ARG A 206 -22.27 4.78 -6.28
N TYR A 207 -21.04 5.21 -6.55
CA TYR A 207 -20.02 5.44 -5.52
C TYR A 207 -20.49 6.49 -4.50
N ARG A 208 -21.00 7.64 -4.97
CA ARG A 208 -21.51 8.69 -4.09
C ARG A 208 -22.68 8.20 -3.23
N GLY A 209 -23.64 7.49 -3.83
CA GLY A 209 -24.79 6.96 -3.12
C GLY A 209 -24.42 5.92 -2.06
N GLN A 210 -23.51 4.99 -2.38
CA GLN A 210 -23.04 3.99 -1.43
C GLN A 210 -22.20 4.59 -0.31
N THR A 211 -21.32 5.53 -0.61
CA THR A 211 -20.53 6.25 0.40
C THR A 211 -21.45 7.00 1.36
N ALA A 212 -22.47 7.68 0.84
CA ALA A 212 -23.48 8.35 1.67
C ALA A 212 -24.28 7.36 2.54
N LEU A 213 -24.63 6.19 2.00
CA LEU A 213 -25.30 5.14 2.78
C LEU A 213 -24.41 4.58 3.89
N ILE A 214 -23.13 4.31 3.60
CA ILE A 214 -22.16 3.86 4.60
C ILE A 214 -22.03 4.91 5.69
N GLN A 215 -21.83 6.18 5.34
CA GLN A 215 -21.75 7.27 6.32
C GLN A 215 -23.03 7.41 7.14
N TRP A 216 -24.20 7.21 6.52
CA TRP A 216 -25.48 7.24 7.22
C TRP A 216 -25.64 6.05 8.19
N LEU A 217 -25.30 4.84 7.75
CA LEU A 217 -25.31 3.64 8.60
C LEU A 217 -24.29 3.76 9.74
N ALA A 218 -23.10 4.28 9.45
CA ALA A 218 -22.05 4.59 10.41
C ALA A 218 -22.60 5.43 11.56
N ARG A 219 -23.23 6.56 11.23
CA ARG A 219 -23.82 7.48 12.22
C ARG A 219 -24.97 6.85 13.04
N ARG A 220 -25.59 5.77 12.55
CA ARG A 220 -26.73 5.10 13.21
C ARG A 220 -26.35 3.86 14.01
N VAL A 221 -25.28 3.17 13.62
CA VAL A 221 -24.89 1.85 14.15
C VAL A 221 -23.59 1.92 14.93
N ALA A 222 -22.64 2.76 14.52
CA ALA A 222 -21.41 3.04 15.23
C ALA A 222 -21.53 4.40 15.94
N GLN A 223 -20.71 4.65 16.97
CA GLN A 223 -20.44 6.03 17.35
C GLN A 223 -19.89 6.73 16.09
N PRO A 224 -20.49 7.85 15.62
CA PRO A 224 -20.11 8.55 14.39
C PRO A 224 -18.60 8.71 14.22
N ASP A 225 -17.93 8.90 15.35
CA ASP A 225 -16.49 9.04 15.51
C ASP A 225 -15.70 7.87 14.90
N ALA A 226 -16.15 6.61 15.00
CA ALA A 226 -15.36 5.44 14.62
C ALA A 226 -15.06 5.33 13.10
N LEU A 227 -15.97 5.79 12.25
CA LEU A 227 -15.82 5.69 10.78
C LEU A 227 -15.09 6.91 10.19
N GLU A 228 -15.31 8.08 10.78
CA GLU A 228 -14.50 9.27 10.51
C GLU A 228 -13.05 9.05 10.99
N GLN A 229 -12.87 8.42 12.15
CA GLN A 229 -11.56 8.01 12.66
C GLN A 229 -10.87 7.02 11.72
N ALA A 230 -11.54 6.00 11.19
CA ALA A 230 -10.88 5.02 10.30
C ALA A 230 -10.36 5.63 8.99
N GLY A 231 -11.15 6.48 8.33
CA GLY A 231 -10.72 7.19 7.11
C GLY A 231 -9.63 8.22 7.38
N SER A 232 -9.80 9.02 8.43
CA SER A 232 -8.81 10.03 8.85
C SER A 232 -7.53 9.41 9.42
N GLN A 233 -7.59 8.19 9.93
CA GLN A 233 -6.42 7.48 10.45
C GLN A 233 -5.48 7.08 9.34
N MET A 234 -5.96 6.50 8.24
CA MET A 234 -5.07 6.16 7.11
C MET A 234 -4.47 7.41 6.48
N GLU A 235 -5.28 8.45 6.26
CA GLU A 235 -4.79 9.74 5.75
C GLU A 235 -3.72 10.34 6.67
N ARG A 236 -3.92 10.25 7.99
CA ARG A 236 -2.92 10.68 8.98
C ARG A 236 -1.64 9.85 8.90
N ILE A 237 -1.75 8.52 8.81
CA ILE A 237 -0.60 7.62 8.68
C ILE A 237 0.25 7.99 7.46
N CYS A 238 -0.39 8.17 6.29
CA CYS A 238 0.28 8.58 5.05
C CYS A 238 0.96 9.94 5.22
N ASN A 239 0.24 10.94 5.76
CA ASN A 239 0.75 12.30 5.91
C ASN A 239 1.92 12.38 6.91
N GLU A 240 1.78 11.80 8.11
CA GLU A 240 2.83 11.78 9.13
C GLU A 240 4.05 11.01 8.64
N GLY A 241 3.83 9.86 8.00
CA GLY A 241 4.88 9.07 7.37
C GLY A 241 5.64 9.84 6.29
N LEU A 242 4.93 10.53 5.39
CA LEU A 242 5.51 11.35 4.33
C LEU A 242 6.39 12.47 4.91
N HIS A 243 5.88 13.22 5.90
CA HIS A 243 6.64 14.31 6.53
C HIS A 243 7.91 13.78 7.21
N TRP A 244 7.80 12.62 7.87
CA TRP A 244 8.94 11.97 8.49
C TRP A 244 9.98 11.54 7.44
N VAL A 245 9.57 10.87 6.36
CA VAL A 245 10.48 10.46 5.27
C VAL A 245 11.15 11.67 4.63
N GLU A 246 10.41 12.74 4.35
CA GLU A 246 10.98 14.00 3.84
C GLU A 246 12.05 14.57 4.77
N SER A 247 11.77 14.58 6.07
CA SER A 247 12.69 15.10 7.09
C SER A 247 13.96 14.25 7.18
N VAL A 248 13.84 12.92 7.18
CA VAL A 248 14.98 12.01 7.23
C VAL A 248 15.82 12.11 5.96
N VAL A 249 15.20 12.00 4.78
CA VAL A 249 15.92 12.10 3.50
C VAL A 249 16.60 13.46 3.35
N LYS A 250 15.99 14.55 3.82
CA LYS A 250 16.62 15.87 3.85
C LYS A 250 17.82 15.93 4.80
N GLY A 251 17.75 15.22 5.94
CA GLY A 251 18.81 15.20 6.95
C GLY A 251 20.02 14.35 6.56
N VAL A 252 19.80 13.12 6.09
CA VAL A 252 20.87 12.14 5.85
C VAL A 252 21.07 11.78 4.37
N GLY A 253 20.17 12.19 3.48
CA GLY A 253 20.16 11.77 2.08
C GLY A 253 19.51 10.41 1.85
N VAL A 254 19.28 10.07 0.58
CA VAL A 254 18.59 8.84 0.18
C VAL A 254 19.40 7.57 0.49
N ILE A 255 20.71 7.59 0.21
CA ILE A 255 21.55 6.39 0.35
C ILE A 255 21.61 5.91 1.81
N PRO A 256 21.83 6.77 2.82
CA PRO A 256 21.80 6.30 4.20
C PRO A 256 20.41 5.90 4.66
N PHE A 257 19.37 6.60 4.18
CA PHE A 257 17.98 6.27 4.45
C PHE A 257 17.59 4.87 3.94
N SER A 258 18.06 4.45 2.76
CA SER A 258 17.65 3.18 2.14
C SER A 258 18.02 1.94 2.96
N LYS A 259 18.97 2.04 3.90
CA LYS A 259 19.32 0.95 4.83
C LYS A 259 18.14 0.50 5.69
N ILE A 260 17.14 1.36 5.87
CA ILE A 260 15.93 1.06 6.65
C ILE A 260 15.20 -0.19 6.16
N TRP A 261 15.29 -0.51 4.87
CA TRP A 261 14.61 -1.66 4.29
C TRP A 261 15.31 -2.98 4.60
N GLU A 262 16.61 -2.94 4.87
CA GLU A 262 17.45 -4.11 5.12
C GLU A 262 17.60 -4.42 6.62
N ASP A 263 17.50 -3.40 7.47
CA ASP A 263 17.65 -3.54 8.92
C ASP A 263 16.38 -3.11 9.66
N PRO A 264 15.65 -4.06 10.27
CA PRO A 264 14.46 -3.76 11.06
C PRO A 264 14.74 -2.80 12.22
N TRP A 265 15.96 -2.75 12.76
CA TRP A 265 16.35 -1.80 13.80
C TRP A 265 16.36 -0.36 13.31
N CYS A 266 16.45 -0.11 12.01
CA CYS A 266 16.37 1.24 11.47
C CYS A 266 14.92 1.73 11.30
N VAL A 267 13.91 0.87 11.47
CA VAL A 267 12.49 1.26 11.35
C VAL A 267 12.12 2.20 12.50
N PRO A 268 11.40 3.32 12.25
CA PRO A 268 10.98 4.22 13.31
C PRO A 268 9.92 3.59 14.21
N THR A 269 9.90 4.03 15.46
CA THR A 269 8.75 3.83 16.34
C THR A 269 7.65 4.86 16.05
N THR A 270 6.45 4.66 16.61
CA THR A 270 5.35 5.64 16.47
C THR A 270 5.72 7.00 17.08
N ASP A 271 6.42 7.00 18.22
CA ASP A 271 6.93 8.24 18.85
C ASP A 271 7.92 8.98 17.93
N GLU A 272 8.79 8.24 17.25
CA GLU A 272 9.79 8.78 16.33
C GLU A 272 9.22 9.32 15.02
N ILE A 273 8.07 8.83 14.56
CA ILE A 273 7.35 9.43 13.42
C ILE A 273 7.05 10.90 13.70
N THR A 274 6.70 11.23 14.94
CA THR A 274 6.41 12.62 15.36
C THR A 274 7.63 13.41 15.83
N ASN A 275 8.78 12.75 16.03
CA ASN A 275 10.02 13.35 16.51
C ASN A 275 11.23 12.67 15.85
N VAL A 276 11.61 13.21 14.69
CA VAL A 276 12.67 12.64 13.84
C VAL A 276 14.05 12.66 14.53
N GLU A 277 14.29 13.61 15.43
CA GLU A 277 15.54 13.72 16.18
C GLU A 277 15.79 12.51 17.08
N LYS A 278 14.74 11.94 17.67
CA LYS A 278 14.85 10.69 18.45
C LYS A 278 15.34 9.53 17.59
N TRP A 279 14.87 9.45 16.36
CA TRP A 279 15.31 8.44 15.41
C TRP A 279 16.79 8.61 15.04
N PHE A 280 17.22 9.84 14.72
CA PHE A 280 18.64 10.11 14.43
C PHE A 280 19.55 9.73 15.60
N LEU A 281 19.16 10.07 16.83
CA LEU A 281 19.90 9.71 18.05
C LEU A 281 20.00 8.19 18.25
N ARG A 282 18.92 7.45 17.97
CA ARG A 282 18.88 6.00 18.14
C ARG A 282 19.67 5.25 17.08
N VAL A 283 19.56 5.66 15.82
CA VAL A 283 20.21 4.98 14.68
C VAL A 283 21.66 5.44 14.48
N GLY A 284 22.04 6.61 15.02
CA GLY A 284 23.42 7.11 15.02
C GLY A 284 23.79 7.94 13.79
N PHE A 285 22.93 8.91 13.45
CA PHE A 285 23.16 9.88 12.37
C PHE A 285 23.43 11.29 12.88
#